data_AF-A0A3B9BMC2-F1
#
_entry.id   AF-A0A3B9BMC2-F1
#
_cell.length_a   1.000
_cell.length_b   1.000
_cell.length_c   1.000
_cell.angle_alpha   90.00
_cell.angle_beta   90.00
_cell.angle_gamma   90.00
#
_symmetry.space_group_name_H-M   'P 1'
#
loop_
_entity.id
_entity.type
_entity.pdbx_description
1 polymer ?
#
loop_
_entity_poly.entity_id
_entity_poly.type
_entity_poly.pdbx_seq_one_letter_code
_entity_poly.pdbx_strand_id
1 'polypeptide(L)'
;MTSDLNYALFGAAADGDINSLRELIAAGADPRTEEDEALCIAAQEGQLDAVKFLLSLGADISAQENAAVRLAAEQGHLSVVQYLVKQGADPRAKGDYALGMAAQNGHLEVLDYLHKQGADLTQREHTLATVAASHGQTEILKYLRAHGVRMNAEEGGGLLTAAREGYLDTVAFLLDAGVDARSRNSGALALAALNGHLKIAEMLLAAGADPSDNGGAAIKIAEEQGHRRIVKLLKAAIAQPS
;
A
#
# COMPACT_ATOMS: atom_id res chain seq x y z
N MET A 1 2.68 36.86 12.53
CA MET A 1 1.65 37.47 11.66
C MET A 1 1.56 36.75 10.33
N THR A 2 2.53 36.85 9.40
CA THR A 2 2.45 36.10 8.11
C THR A 2 2.52 34.58 8.29
N SER A 3 3.35 34.10 9.21
CA SER A 3 3.40 32.67 9.56
C SER A 3 2.05 32.13 10.07
N ASP A 4 1.35 32.86 10.95
CA ASP A 4 0.08 32.41 11.52
C ASP A 4 -1.03 32.34 10.46
N LEU A 5 -1.01 33.28 9.51
CA LEU A 5 -1.93 33.30 8.37
C LEU A 5 -1.69 32.13 7.42
N ASN A 6 -0.42 31.75 7.19
CA ASN A 6 -0.08 30.59 6.36
C ASN A 6 -0.54 29.27 7.00
N TYR A 7 -0.38 29.11 8.32
CA TYR A 7 -0.93 27.94 9.02
C TYR A 7 -2.46 27.88 8.98
N ALA A 8 -3.14 29.02 9.12
CA ALA A 8 -4.58 29.08 8.93
C ALA A 8 -4.99 28.73 7.48
N LEU A 9 -4.16 29.12 6.49
CA LEU A 9 -4.38 28.78 5.08
C LEU A 9 -4.31 27.27 4.85
N PHE A 10 -3.36 26.60 5.49
CA PHE A 10 -3.22 25.14 5.44
C PHE A 10 -4.45 24.44 6.03
N GLY A 11 -4.96 24.92 7.16
CA GLY A 11 -6.22 24.41 7.73
C GLY A 11 -7.40 24.58 6.77
N ALA A 12 -7.56 25.77 6.19
CA ALA A 12 -8.61 26.02 5.20
C ALA A 12 -8.45 25.15 3.93
N ALA A 13 -7.22 24.85 3.52
CA ALA A 13 -6.93 23.94 2.41
C ALA A 13 -7.32 22.49 2.74
N ALA A 14 -7.02 22.01 3.95
CA ALA A 14 -7.40 20.69 4.45
C ALA A 14 -8.92 20.50 4.53
N ASP A 15 -9.63 21.52 5.02
CA ASP A 15 -11.09 21.51 5.16
C ASP A 15 -11.82 21.74 3.83
N GLY A 16 -11.10 22.18 2.79
CA GLY A 16 -11.70 22.58 1.51
C GLY A 16 -12.51 23.87 1.58
N ASP A 17 -12.31 24.70 2.62
CA ASP A 17 -13.05 25.95 2.81
C ASP A 17 -12.53 27.05 1.87
N ILE A 18 -13.14 27.13 0.69
CA ILE A 18 -12.83 28.14 -0.34
C ILE A 18 -13.01 29.57 0.17
N ASN A 19 -13.96 29.83 1.07
CA ASN A 19 -14.21 31.19 1.56
C ASN A 19 -13.06 31.61 2.48
N SER A 20 -12.67 30.74 3.41
CA SER A 20 -11.53 30.99 4.29
C SER A 20 -10.21 31.09 3.51
N LEU A 21 -10.00 30.25 2.49
CA LEU A 21 -8.85 30.39 1.58
C LEU A 21 -8.81 31.78 0.91
N ARG A 22 -9.95 32.29 0.44
CA ARG A 22 -10.03 33.63 -0.17
C ARG A 22 -9.75 34.74 0.82
N GLU A 23 -10.35 34.67 2.01
CA GLU A 23 -10.20 35.69 3.05
C GLU A 23 -8.76 35.76 3.56
N LEU A 24 -8.14 34.61 3.81
CA LEU A 24 -6.75 34.54 4.29
C LEU A 24 -5.76 35.07 3.25
N ILE A 25 -5.94 34.74 1.97
CA ILE A 25 -5.10 35.26 0.88
C ILE A 25 -5.31 36.78 0.73
N ALA A 26 -6.54 37.28 0.82
CA ALA A 26 -6.82 38.71 0.84
C ALA A 26 -6.18 39.42 2.05
N ALA A 27 -6.06 38.73 3.19
CA ALA A 27 -5.36 39.20 4.38
C ALA A 27 -3.83 39.10 4.27
N GLY A 28 -3.29 38.55 3.18
CA GLY A 28 -1.86 38.49 2.89
C GLY A 28 -1.20 37.13 3.14
N ALA A 29 -1.96 36.05 3.33
CA ALA A 29 -1.41 34.69 3.27
C ALA A 29 -0.88 34.41 1.85
N ASP A 30 0.29 33.76 1.76
CA ASP A 30 0.88 33.38 0.47
C ASP A 30 0.50 31.93 0.14
N PRO A 31 -0.32 31.66 -0.89
CA PRO A 31 -0.71 30.30 -1.26
C PRO A 31 0.43 29.43 -1.79
N ARG A 32 1.60 30.02 -2.06
CA ARG A 32 2.80 29.32 -2.56
C ARG A 32 3.91 29.23 -1.51
N THR A 33 3.61 29.61 -0.27
CA THR A 33 4.54 29.43 0.85
C THR A 33 4.87 27.95 1.05
N GLU A 34 6.08 27.68 1.58
CA GLU A 34 6.53 26.32 1.91
C GLU A 34 6.42 25.33 0.73
N GLU A 35 6.83 25.77 -0.47
CA GLU A 35 6.81 24.92 -1.68
C GLU A 35 5.40 24.39 -1.99
N ASP A 36 4.42 25.30 -2.02
CA ASP A 36 3.02 25.01 -2.35
C ASP A 36 2.35 23.98 -1.40
N GLU A 37 2.69 24.03 -0.11
CA GLU A 37 2.18 23.11 0.92
C GLU A 37 0.64 23.10 0.98
N ALA A 38 -0.02 24.25 0.81
CA ALA A 38 -1.48 24.33 0.77
C ALA A 38 -2.08 23.46 -0.36
N LEU A 39 -1.42 23.39 -1.53
CA LEU A 39 -1.85 22.53 -2.64
C LEU A 39 -1.66 21.06 -2.27
N CYS A 40 -0.55 20.72 -1.63
CA CYS A 40 -0.25 19.37 -1.18
C CYS A 40 -1.28 18.88 -0.15
N ILE A 41 -1.60 19.70 0.84
CA ILE A 41 -2.60 19.41 1.87
C ILE A 41 -4.00 19.25 1.25
N ALA A 42 -4.45 20.19 0.40
CA ALA A 42 -5.74 20.07 -0.27
C ALA A 42 -5.82 18.79 -1.13
N ALA A 43 -4.72 18.40 -1.78
CA ALA A 43 -4.67 17.19 -2.58
C ALA A 43 -4.69 15.92 -1.72
N GLN A 44 -3.96 15.91 -0.61
CA GLN A 44 -3.94 14.83 0.37
C GLN A 44 -5.32 14.60 0.99
N GLU A 45 -6.05 15.66 1.33
CA GLU A 45 -7.39 15.57 1.94
C GLU A 45 -8.52 15.43 0.91
N GLY A 46 -8.19 15.33 -0.39
CA GLY A 46 -9.17 15.07 -1.45
C GLY A 46 -10.04 16.27 -1.82
N GLN A 47 -9.64 17.48 -1.41
CA GLN A 47 -10.38 18.72 -1.59
C GLN A 47 -10.23 19.27 -3.00
N LEU A 48 -10.89 18.64 -3.97
CA LEU A 48 -10.76 18.95 -5.39
C LEU A 48 -11.01 20.42 -5.72
N ASP A 49 -11.98 21.07 -5.09
CA ASP A 49 -12.27 22.48 -5.37
C ASP A 49 -11.21 23.42 -4.78
N ALA A 50 -10.60 23.07 -3.65
CA ALA A 50 -9.46 23.80 -3.11
C ALA A 50 -8.23 23.62 -4.00
N VAL A 51 -7.96 22.40 -4.49
CA VAL A 51 -6.91 22.13 -5.48
C VAL A 51 -7.08 22.98 -6.74
N LYS A 52 -8.29 23.03 -7.31
CA LYS A 52 -8.61 23.88 -8.47
C LYS A 52 -8.35 25.35 -8.16
N PHE A 53 -8.80 25.82 -7.00
CA PHE A 53 -8.65 27.21 -6.60
C PHE A 53 -7.19 27.60 -6.43
N LEU A 54 -6.39 26.80 -5.73
CA LEU A 54 -4.96 27.05 -5.50
C LEU A 54 -4.17 27.06 -6.82
N LEU A 55 -4.42 26.10 -7.72
CA LEU A 55 -3.81 26.11 -9.06
C LEU A 55 -4.22 27.33 -9.89
N SER A 56 -5.46 27.84 -9.74
CA SER A 56 -5.90 29.07 -10.41
C SER A 56 -5.15 30.33 -9.93
N LEU A 57 -4.54 30.27 -8.74
CA LEU A 57 -3.69 31.33 -8.18
C LEU A 57 -2.20 31.15 -8.56
N GLY A 58 -1.87 30.15 -9.38
CA GLY A 58 -0.53 29.90 -9.87
C GLY A 58 0.35 29.08 -8.93
N ALA A 59 -0.26 28.26 -8.06
CA ALA A 59 0.49 27.23 -7.32
C ALA A 59 1.22 26.29 -8.28
N ASP A 60 2.46 25.91 -7.95
CA ASP A 60 3.26 25.05 -8.81
C ASP A 60 2.83 23.59 -8.65
N ILE A 61 2.19 23.04 -9.68
CA ILE A 61 1.72 21.66 -9.72
C ILE A 61 2.85 20.62 -9.61
N SER A 62 4.08 21.02 -9.94
CA SER A 62 5.28 20.18 -9.93
C SER A 62 6.12 20.31 -8.66
N ALA A 63 5.71 21.17 -7.73
CA ALA A 63 6.39 21.39 -6.45
C ALA A 63 6.63 20.07 -5.68
N GLN A 64 7.73 20.02 -4.94
CA GLN A 64 8.14 18.87 -4.13
C GLN A 64 8.10 17.53 -4.91
N GLU A 65 8.60 17.54 -6.15
CA GLU A 65 8.59 16.40 -7.07
C GLU A 65 7.17 15.87 -7.33
N ASN A 66 6.23 16.75 -7.69
CA ASN A 66 4.81 16.45 -7.88
C ASN A 66 4.15 15.85 -6.61
N ALA A 67 4.42 16.42 -5.43
CA ALA A 67 3.89 15.87 -4.18
C ALA A 67 2.35 15.78 -4.16
N ALA A 68 1.64 16.77 -4.71
CA ALA A 68 0.18 16.80 -4.73
C ALA A 68 -0.44 15.53 -5.35
N VAL A 69 0.04 15.06 -6.52
CA VAL A 69 -0.50 13.86 -7.16
C VAL A 69 -0.12 12.59 -6.39
N ARG A 70 1.08 12.56 -5.78
CA ARG A 70 1.53 11.42 -4.96
C ARG A 70 0.67 11.27 -3.69
N LEU A 71 0.42 12.37 -2.97
CA LEU A 71 -0.38 12.38 -1.75
C LEU A 71 -1.86 12.07 -2.03
N ALA A 72 -2.44 12.64 -3.08
CA ALA A 72 -3.79 12.29 -3.50
C ALA A 72 -3.92 10.81 -3.88
N ALA A 73 -2.90 10.23 -4.53
CA ALA A 73 -2.89 8.82 -4.87
C ALA A 73 -2.73 7.91 -3.63
N GLU A 74 -1.91 8.34 -2.67
CA GLU A 74 -1.71 7.66 -1.40
C GLU A 74 -2.99 7.56 -0.57
N GLN A 75 -3.84 8.59 -0.60
CA GLN A 75 -5.13 8.63 0.11
C GLN A 75 -6.33 8.16 -0.74
N GLY A 76 -6.09 7.77 -2.00
CA GLY A 76 -7.12 7.18 -2.85
C GLY A 76 -8.07 8.18 -3.51
N HIS A 77 -7.72 9.46 -3.55
CA HIS A 77 -8.56 10.53 -4.10
C HIS A 77 -8.47 10.60 -5.62
N LEU A 78 -9.11 9.64 -6.31
CA LEU A 78 -9.10 9.51 -7.77
C LEU A 78 -9.45 10.80 -8.51
N SER A 79 -10.48 11.52 -8.06
CA SER A 79 -10.92 12.76 -8.72
C SER A 79 -9.86 13.85 -8.70
N VAL A 80 -9.10 13.95 -7.61
CA VAL A 80 -7.95 14.86 -7.48
C VAL A 80 -6.79 14.39 -8.35
N VAL A 81 -6.44 13.11 -8.30
CA VAL A 81 -5.37 12.53 -9.15
C VAL A 81 -5.64 12.80 -10.63
N GLN A 82 -6.86 12.51 -11.10
CA GLN A 82 -7.27 12.75 -12.49
C GLN A 82 -7.18 14.22 -12.88
N TYR A 83 -7.61 15.11 -11.98
CA TYR A 83 -7.54 16.54 -12.25
C TYR A 83 -6.09 17.03 -12.33
N LEU A 84 -5.24 16.67 -11.37
CA LEU A 84 -3.83 17.06 -11.34
C LEU A 84 -3.08 16.57 -12.59
N VAL A 85 -3.22 15.29 -12.95
CA VAL A 85 -2.58 14.74 -14.16
C VAL A 85 -3.09 15.46 -15.42
N LYS A 86 -4.39 15.76 -15.51
CA LYS A 86 -4.95 16.54 -16.61
C LYS A 86 -4.37 17.97 -16.69
N GLN A 87 -4.00 18.57 -15.56
CA GLN A 87 -3.34 19.88 -15.49
C GLN A 87 -1.83 19.81 -15.73
N GLY A 88 -1.26 18.63 -15.96
CA GLY A 88 0.15 18.46 -16.30
C GLY A 88 1.06 17.97 -15.17
N ALA A 89 0.50 17.55 -14.02
CA ALA A 89 1.28 16.82 -13.03
C ALA A 89 1.84 15.53 -13.66
N ASP A 90 3.09 15.20 -13.38
CA ASP A 90 3.70 13.94 -13.83
C ASP A 90 3.27 12.78 -12.90
N PRO A 91 2.41 11.84 -13.33
CA PRO A 91 2.00 10.71 -12.51
C PRO A 91 3.13 9.71 -12.25
N ARG A 92 4.24 9.81 -13.00
CA ARG A 92 5.40 8.91 -12.93
C ARG A 92 6.56 9.49 -12.11
N ALA A 93 6.36 10.67 -11.53
CA ALA A 93 7.35 11.32 -10.69
C ALA A 93 7.87 10.38 -9.60
N LYS A 94 9.18 10.52 -9.32
CA LYS A 94 9.91 9.70 -8.33
C LYS A 94 9.86 8.18 -8.61
N GLY A 95 9.80 7.81 -9.88
CA GLY A 95 9.78 6.42 -10.34
C GLY A 95 8.49 5.72 -9.96
N ASP A 96 7.37 6.22 -10.48
CA ASP A 96 6.02 5.67 -10.29
C ASP A 96 5.63 5.56 -8.79
N TYR A 97 6.06 6.51 -7.95
CA TYR A 97 5.81 6.47 -6.50
C TYR A 97 4.30 6.47 -6.16
N ALA A 98 3.51 7.28 -6.88
CA ALA A 98 2.06 7.34 -6.71
C ALA A 98 1.39 5.97 -6.92
N LEU A 99 1.86 5.20 -7.90
CA LEU A 99 1.38 3.84 -8.19
C LEU A 99 1.67 2.90 -7.01
N GLY A 100 2.89 2.99 -6.45
CA GLY A 100 3.31 2.22 -5.28
C GLY A 100 2.45 2.48 -4.05
N MET A 101 2.15 3.75 -3.74
CA MET A 101 1.31 4.11 -2.59
C MET A 101 -0.14 3.67 -2.79
N ALA A 102 -0.69 3.85 -3.99
CA ALA A 102 -2.03 3.35 -4.31
C ALA A 102 -2.13 1.83 -4.13
N ALA A 103 -1.09 1.08 -4.53
CA ALA A 103 -1.03 -0.37 -4.32
C ALA A 103 -0.90 -0.75 -2.83
N GLN A 104 -0.09 -0.02 -2.06
CA GLN A 104 0.11 -0.24 -0.63
C GLN A 104 -1.19 -0.06 0.17
N ASN A 105 -1.94 1.00 -0.15
CA ASN A 105 -3.16 1.37 0.58
C ASN A 105 -4.44 0.79 -0.03
N GLY A 106 -4.35 0.02 -1.13
CA GLY A 106 -5.48 -0.72 -1.70
C GLY A 106 -6.38 0.11 -2.62
N HIS A 107 -5.90 1.25 -3.12
CA HIS A 107 -6.66 2.15 -3.98
C HIS A 107 -6.66 1.69 -5.44
N LEU A 108 -7.41 0.62 -5.73
CA LEU A 108 -7.42 -0.04 -7.05
C LEU A 108 -7.78 0.91 -8.19
N GLU A 109 -8.77 1.80 -8.00
CA GLU A 109 -9.18 2.73 -9.07
C GLU A 109 -8.10 3.76 -9.40
N VAL A 110 -7.37 4.24 -8.39
CA VAL A 110 -6.21 5.12 -8.56
C VAL A 110 -5.08 4.36 -9.27
N LEU A 111 -4.77 3.14 -8.83
CA LEU A 111 -3.76 2.29 -9.45
C LEU A 111 -4.05 2.06 -10.93
N ASP A 112 -5.28 1.67 -11.25
CA ASP A 112 -5.72 1.42 -12.63
C ASP A 112 -5.63 2.69 -13.49
N TYR A 113 -6.04 3.84 -12.95
CA TYR A 113 -5.88 5.11 -13.64
C TYR A 113 -4.40 5.44 -13.91
N LEU A 114 -3.54 5.36 -12.90
CA LEU A 114 -2.10 5.65 -13.04
C LEU A 114 -1.43 4.70 -14.04
N HIS A 115 -1.79 3.42 -14.02
CA HIS A 115 -1.33 2.46 -15.03
C HIS A 115 -1.73 2.88 -16.45
N LYS A 116 -2.99 3.31 -16.65
CA LYS A 116 -3.48 3.85 -17.93
C LYS A 116 -2.77 5.15 -18.35
N GLN A 117 -2.20 5.90 -17.42
CA GLN A 117 -1.32 7.05 -17.70
C GLN A 117 0.14 6.66 -17.97
N GLY A 118 0.43 5.36 -18.07
CA GLY A 118 1.74 4.85 -18.45
C GLY A 118 2.68 4.55 -17.27
N ALA A 119 2.20 4.57 -16.03
CA ALA A 119 2.98 4.06 -14.90
C ALA A 119 3.20 2.54 -15.06
N ASP A 120 4.41 2.09 -14.75
CA ASP A 120 4.84 0.72 -15.01
C ASP A 120 4.59 -0.19 -13.80
N LEU A 121 3.77 -1.23 -13.98
CA LEU A 121 3.49 -2.24 -12.96
C LEU A 121 4.71 -3.13 -12.65
N THR A 122 5.75 -3.06 -13.49
CA THR A 122 6.93 -3.94 -13.51
C THR A 122 8.26 -3.22 -13.30
N GLN A 123 8.32 -1.88 -13.33
CA GLN A 123 9.60 -1.15 -13.18
C GLN A 123 10.30 -1.43 -11.84
N ARG A 124 9.51 -1.78 -10.83
CA ARG A 124 9.98 -2.41 -9.60
C ARG A 124 9.38 -3.80 -9.53
N GLU A 125 9.78 -4.68 -10.45
CA GLU A 125 9.22 -6.04 -10.67
C GLU A 125 9.14 -6.90 -9.39
N HIS A 126 9.71 -6.41 -8.29
CA HIS A 126 9.82 -7.06 -7.01
C HIS A 126 9.09 -6.33 -5.86
N THR A 127 8.76 -5.04 -6.00
CA THR A 127 8.17 -4.25 -4.91
C THR A 127 6.64 -4.24 -4.95
N LEU A 128 5.99 -4.07 -6.11
CA LEU A 128 4.54 -3.75 -6.12
C LEU A 128 3.67 -4.91 -5.60
N ALA A 129 3.90 -6.13 -6.10
CA ALA A 129 3.20 -7.33 -5.63
C ALA A 129 3.58 -7.64 -4.17
N THR A 130 4.86 -7.53 -3.80
CA THR A 130 5.32 -7.75 -2.42
C THR A 130 4.72 -6.75 -1.44
N VAL A 131 4.64 -5.47 -1.80
CA VAL A 131 4.04 -4.40 -1.00
C VAL A 131 2.54 -4.62 -0.85
N ALA A 132 1.83 -4.90 -1.95
CA ALA A 132 0.40 -5.21 -1.89
C ALA A 132 0.13 -6.43 -0.99
N ALA A 133 0.92 -7.50 -1.12
CA ALA A 133 0.82 -8.68 -0.26
C ALA A 133 1.14 -8.36 1.21
N SER A 134 2.15 -7.54 1.46
CA SER A 134 2.58 -7.14 2.81
C SER A 134 1.58 -6.24 3.52
N HIS A 135 0.57 -5.72 2.82
CA HIS A 135 -0.50 -4.88 3.36
C HIS A 135 -1.90 -5.52 3.16
N GLY A 136 -1.95 -6.79 2.74
CA GLY A 136 -3.22 -7.52 2.61
C GLY A 136 -4.09 -7.14 1.41
N GLN A 137 -3.53 -6.43 0.43
CA GLN A 137 -4.25 -5.83 -0.69
C GLN A 137 -4.55 -6.84 -1.79
N THR A 138 -5.44 -7.78 -1.51
CA THR A 138 -5.75 -8.93 -2.39
C THR A 138 -6.32 -8.50 -3.75
N GLU A 139 -7.15 -7.46 -3.80
CA GLU A 139 -7.70 -6.95 -5.08
C GLU A 139 -6.63 -6.31 -5.96
N ILE A 140 -5.64 -5.64 -5.36
CA ILE A 140 -4.47 -5.14 -6.08
C ILE A 140 -3.68 -6.32 -6.66
N LEU A 141 -3.42 -7.36 -5.87
CA LEU A 141 -2.71 -8.55 -6.36
C LEU A 141 -3.44 -9.26 -7.52
N LYS A 142 -4.78 -9.37 -7.45
CA LYS A 142 -5.60 -9.90 -8.55
C LYS A 142 -5.43 -9.06 -9.81
N TYR A 143 -5.49 -7.73 -9.69
CA TYR A 143 -5.27 -6.82 -10.80
C TYR A 143 -3.86 -6.99 -11.41
N LEU A 144 -2.83 -7.02 -10.57
CA LEU A 144 -1.44 -7.19 -11.01
C LEU A 144 -1.25 -8.53 -11.75
N ARG A 145 -1.78 -9.64 -11.22
CA ARG A 145 -1.74 -10.95 -11.87
C ARG A 145 -2.45 -10.94 -13.22
N ALA A 146 -3.61 -10.27 -13.31
CA ALA A 146 -4.34 -10.13 -14.57
C ALA A 146 -3.56 -9.34 -15.64
N HIS A 147 -2.65 -8.46 -15.21
CA HIS A 147 -1.74 -7.70 -16.09
C HIS A 147 -0.35 -8.36 -16.23
N GLY A 148 -0.21 -9.64 -15.88
CA GLY A 148 0.99 -10.43 -16.13
C GLY A 148 2.13 -10.24 -15.13
N VAL A 149 1.90 -9.53 -14.03
CA VAL A 149 2.90 -9.39 -12.94
C VAL A 149 3.07 -10.73 -12.24
N ARG A 150 4.33 -11.13 -11.99
CA ARG A 150 4.67 -12.37 -11.28
C ARG A 150 4.43 -12.23 -9.78
N MET A 151 3.72 -13.19 -9.18
CA MET A 151 3.35 -13.15 -7.75
C MET A 151 4.42 -13.74 -6.81
N ASN A 152 5.40 -14.45 -7.36
CA ASN A 152 6.47 -15.12 -6.60
C ASN A 152 7.75 -14.27 -6.50
N ALA A 153 7.64 -12.95 -6.61
CA ALA A 153 8.78 -12.05 -6.49
C ALA A 153 9.43 -12.16 -5.09
N GLU A 154 10.74 -11.89 -5.04
CA GLU A 154 11.56 -11.90 -3.81
C GLU A 154 11.48 -13.19 -2.97
N GLU A 155 11.35 -14.34 -3.64
CA GLU A 155 11.36 -15.66 -2.99
C GLU A 155 10.26 -15.82 -1.92
N GLY A 156 9.10 -15.20 -2.13
CA GLY A 156 7.94 -15.33 -1.23
C GLY A 156 7.93 -14.34 -0.06
N GLY A 157 8.66 -13.22 -0.13
CA GLY A 157 8.61 -12.16 0.88
C GLY A 157 7.18 -11.67 1.20
N GLY A 158 6.35 -11.49 0.16
CA GLY A 158 4.94 -11.13 0.33
C GLY A 158 4.13 -12.18 1.10
N LEU A 159 4.38 -13.48 0.84
CA LEU A 159 3.73 -14.59 1.55
C LEU A 159 4.15 -14.63 3.03
N LEU A 160 5.43 -14.38 3.33
CA LEU A 160 5.93 -14.30 4.71
C LEU A 160 5.20 -13.22 5.51
N THR A 161 5.14 -11.99 4.97
CA THR A 161 4.48 -10.89 5.66
C THR A 161 2.98 -11.12 5.77
N ALA A 162 2.30 -11.57 4.70
CA ALA A 162 0.88 -11.89 4.74
C ALA A 162 0.55 -12.98 5.79
N ALA A 163 1.41 -14.00 5.90
CA ALA A 163 1.26 -15.04 6.91
C ALA A 163 1.52 -14.52 8.33
N ARG A 164 2.45 -13.58 8.51
CA ARG A 164 2.75 -12.94 9.80
C ARG A 164 1.62 -12.04 10.29
N GLU A 165 1.07 -11.22 9.40
CA GLU A 165 0.03 -10.22 9.73
C GLU A 165 -1.39 -10.80 9.72
N GLY A 166 -1.57 -12.04 9.25
CA GLY A 166 -2.86 -12.71 9.30
C GLY A 166 -3.76 -12.45 8.09
N TYR A 167 -3.22 -11.99 6.97
CA TYR A 167 -3.98 -11.69 5.74
C TYR A 167 -4.42 -12.97 5.02
N LEU A 168 -5.48 -13.60 5.52
CA LEU A 168 -5.99 -14.89 5.07
C LEU A 168 -6.22 -14.94 3.55
N ASP A 169 -6.96 -13.97 3.00
CA ASP A 169 -7.32 -13.93 1.58
C ASP A 169 -6.09 -13.72 0.69
N THR A 170 -5.13 -12.93 1.17
CA THR A 170 -3.85 -12.70 0.49
C THR A 170 -3.01 -13.97 0.46
N VAL A 171 -2.89 -14.69 1.60
CA VAL A 171 -2.19 -15.98 1.64
C VAL A 171 -2.85 -16.97 0.69
N ALA A 172 -4.18 -17.11 0.75
CA ALA A 172 -4.92 -18.02 -0.13
C ALA A 172 -4.66 -17.69 -1.61
N PHE A 173 -4.73 -16.41 -1.98
CA PHE A 173 -4.47 -15.96 -3.35
C PHE A 173 -3.02 -16.23 -3.79
N LEU A 174 -2.03 -15.97 -2.95
CA LEU A 174 -0.62 -16.20 -3.30
C LEU A 174 -0.32 -17.69 -3.51
N LEU A 175 -0.88 -18.56 -2.67
CA LEU A 175 -0.74 -20.01 -2.83
C LEU A 175 -1.42 -20.50 -4.11
N ASP A 176 -2.63 -20.00 -4.43
CA ASP A 176 -3.31 -20.28 -5.70
C ASP A 176 -2.52 -19.76 -6.92
N ALA A 177 -1.82 -18.64 -6.76
CA ALA A 177 -0.92 -18.09 -7.77
C ALA A 177 0.40 -18.88 -7.93
N GLY A 178 0.58 -19.97 -7.17
CA GLY A 178 1.76 -20.84 -7.25
C GLY A 178 2.99 -20.32 -6.52
N VAL A 179 2.83 -19.41 -5.56
CA VAL A 179 3.93 -19.01 -4.66
C VAL A 179 4.26 -20.19 -3.75
N ASP A 180 5.54 -20.61 -3.77
CA ASP A 180 5.99 -21.78 -3.02
C ASP A 180 5.94 -21.54 -1.50
N ALA A 181 5.10 -22.31 -0.80
CA ALA A 181 4.96 -22.26 0.65
C ALA A 181 6.22 -22.74 1.39
N ARG A 182 7.11 -23.47 0.70
CA ARG A 182 8.38 -23.98 1.24
C ARG A 182 9.51 -22.96 1.15
N SER A 183 9.29 -21.83 0.48
CA SER A 183 10.32 -20.81 0.33
C SER A 183 10.82 -20.34 1.70
N ARG A 184 12.13 -20.05 1.76
CA ARG A 184 12.81 -19.62 3.00
C ARG A 184 12.56 -20.57 4.18
N ASN A 185 12.70 -21.86 3.92
CA ASN A 185 12.60 -22.95 4.91
C ASN A 185 11.26 -22.94 5.66
N SER A 186 10.15 -22.89 4.92
CA SER A 186 8.79 -22.84 5.47
C SER A 186 8.57 -21.68 6.46
N GLY A 187 9.27 -20.55 6.25
CA GLY A 187 9.24 -19.40 7.16
C GLY A 187 7.84 -18.80 7.36
N ALA A 188 6.97 -18.89 6.35
CA ALA A 188 5.59 -18.42 6.44
C ALA A 188 4.82 -19.21 7.51
N LEU A 189 5.08 -20.52 7.62
CA LEU A 189 4.42 -21.38 8.61
C LEU A 189 4.87 -21.02 10.03
N ALA A 190 6.16 -20.72 10.21
CA ALA A 190 6.69 -20.25 11.48
C ALA A 190 6.11 -18.89 11.89
N LEU A 191 5.93 -17.95 10.96
CA LEU A 191 5.34 -16.64 11.24
C LEU A 191 3.83 -16.70 11.53
N ALA A 192 3.10 -17.57 10.84
CA ALA A 192 1.70 -17.85 11.15
C ALA A 192 1.55 -18.50 12.53
N ALA A 193 2.46 -19.42 12.88
CA ALA A 193 2.54 -20.04 14.18
C ALA A 193 2.86 -19.03 15.30
N LEU A 194 3.79 -18.10 15.07
CA LEU A 194 4.13 -17.02 16.00
C LEU A 194 2.90 -16.19 16.41
N ASN A 195 2.10 -15.78 15.43
CA ASN A 195 0.97 -14.87 15.64
C ASN A 195 -0.38 -15.58 15.84
N GLY A 196 -0.40 -16.91 15.94
CA GLY A 196 -1.62 -17.65 16.25
C GLY A 196 -2.60 -17.79 15.07
N HIS A 197 -2.15 -17.60 13.84
CA HIS A 197 -2.99 -17.65 12.64
C HIS A 197 -3.26 -19.09 12.17
N LEU A 198 -4.13 -19.80 12.89
CA LEU A 198 -4.43 -21.22 12.66
C LEU A 198 -4.83 -21.54 11.21
N LYS A 199 -5.76 -20.77 10.63
CA LYS A 199 -6.22 -21.02 9.25
C LYS A 199 -5.12 -20.84 8.21
N ILE A 200 -4.20 -19.91 8.44
CA ILE A 200 -3.02 -19.70 7.59
C ILE A 200 -2.08 -20.89 7.72
N ALA A 201 -1.84 -21.38 8.93
CA ALA A 201 -1.04 -22.59 9.14
C ALA A 201 -1.65 -23.82 8.43
N GLU A 202 -2.98 -23.99 8.47
CA GLU A 202 -3.69 -25.04 7.73
C GLU A 202 -3.45 -24.93 6.21
N MET A 203 -3.59 -23.72 5.63
CA MET A 203 -3.35 -23.48 4.20
C MET A 203 -1.89 -23.75 3.80
N LEU A 204 -0.93 -23.32 4.60
CA LEU A 204 0.49 -23.50 4.31
C LEU A 204 0.88 -24.99 4.35
N LEU A 205 0.36 -25.76 5.32
CA LEU A 205 0.54 -27.21 5.37
C LEU A 205 -0.09 -27.90 4.15
N ALA A 206 -1.31 -27.50 3.78
CA ALA A 206 -1.97 -28.02 2.59
C ALA A 206 -1.21 -27.70 1.29
N ALA A 207 -0.51 -26.56 1.25
CA ALA A 207 0.41 -26.18 0.18
C ALA A 207 1.80 -26.84 0.29
N GLY A 208 2.00 -27.73 1.25
CA GLY A 208 3.20 -28.55 1.38
C GLY A 208 4.34 -27.92 2.17
N ALA A 209 4.11 -26.88 2.97
CA ALA A 209 5.09 -26.41 3.94
C ALA A 209 5.38 -27.50 4.98
N ASP A 210 6.65 -27.71 5.31
CA ASP A 210 7.07 -28.77 6.21
C ASP A 210 7.14 -28.25 7.66
N PRO A 211 6.30 -28.75 8.59
CA PRO A 211 6.32 -28.33 10.00
C PRO A 211 7.60 -28.72 10.75
N SER A 212 8.43 -29.62 10.20
CA SER A 212 9.71 -30.05 10.75
C SER A 212 10.91 -29.23 10.24
N ASP A 213 10.70 -28.39 9.22
CA ASP A 213 11.72 -27.56 8.61
C ASP A 213 12.33 -26.57 9.61
N ASN A 214 13.56 -26.12 9.33
CA ASN A 214 14.36 -25.26 10.22
C ASN A 214 14.42 -25.80 11.68
N GLY A 215 14.50 -27.13 11.83
CA GLY A 215 14.55 -27.80 13.13
C GLY A 215 13.26 -27.70 13.94
N GLY A 216 12.10 -27.68 13.27
CA GLY A 216 10.77 -27.59 13.87
C GLY A 216 10.45 -26.22 14.46
N ALA A 217 10.98 -25.15 13.86
CA ALA A 217 10.84 -23.78 14.37
C ALA A 217 9.38 -23.39 14.60
N ALA A 218 8.49 -23.70 13.66
CA ALA A 218 7.06 -23.40 13.76
C ALA A 218 6.40 -24.06 15.00
N ILE A 219 6.80 -25.28 15.35
CA ILE A 219 6.27 -26.00 16.51
C ILE A 219 6.77 -25.37 17.80
N LYS A 220 8.08 -25.14 17.91
CA LYS A 220 8.70 -24.53 19.11
C LYS A 220 8.08 -23.15 19.38
N ILE A 221 7.97 -22.32 18.35
CA ILE A 221 7.35 -20.99 18.44
C ILE A 221 5.88 -21.11 18.88
N ALA A 222 5.08 -22.00 18.29
CA ALA A 222 3.68 -22.18 18.71
C ALA A 222 3.55 -22.66 20.17
N GLU A 223 4.48 -23.49 20.65
CA GLU A 223 4.53 -23.94 22.04
C GLU A 223 4.88 -22.78 22.99
N GLU A 224 5.92 -22.00 22.66
CA GLU A 224 6.36 -20.83 23.43
C GLU A 224 5.26 -19.76 23.54
N GLN A 225 4.51 -19.54 22.45
CA GLN A 225 3.39 -18.59 22.41
C GLN A 225 2.07 -19.16 22.97
N GLY A 226 2.04 -20.44 23.35
CA GLY A 226 0.84 -21.07 23.92
C GLY A 226 -0.29 -21.34 22.92
N HIS A 227 -0.01 -21.32 21.61
CA HIS A 227 -0.98 -21.55 20.53
C HIS A 227 -1.34 -23.03 20.38
N ARG A 228 -1.99 -23.61 21.39
CA ARG A 228 -2.26 -25.06 21.52
C ARG A 228 -2.92 -25.70 20.31
N ARG A 229 -3.78 -24.98 19.60
CA ARG A 229 -4.44 -25.48 18.37
C ARG A 229 -3.44 -25.67 17.23
N ILE A 230 -2.53 -24.72 17.06
CA ILE A 230 -1.46 -24.81 16.05
C ILE A 230 -0.47 -25.91 16.43
N VAL A 231 -0.08 -26.03 17.70
CA VAL A 231 0.79 -27.14 18.15
C VAL A 231 0.19 -28.51 17.81
N LYS A 232 -1.11 -28.70 18.08
CA LYS A 232 -1.81 -29.94 17.73
C LYS A 232 -1.81 -30.18 16.21
N LEU A 233 -2.10 -29.14 15.43
CA LEU A 233 -2.11 -29.21 13.97
C LEU A 233 -0.73 -29.63 13.42
N LEU A 234 0.34 -28.93 13.81
CA LEU A 234 1.69 -29.18 13.30
C LEU A 234 2.20 -30.57 13.69
N LYS A 235 1.96 -31.02 14.93
CA LYS A 235 2.35 -32.37 15.37
C LYS A 235 1.57 -33.46 14.65
N ALA A 236 0.29 -33.23 14.35
CA ALA A 236 -0.53 -34.17 13.57
C ALA A 236 -0.01 -34.29 12.13
N ALA A 237 0.38 -33.18 11.50
CA ALA A 237 0.95 -33.16 10.16
C ALA A 237 2.26 -33.97 10.05
N ILE A 238 3.12 -33.96 11.08
CA ILE A 238 4.33 -34.81 11.12
C ILE A 238 3.98 -36.30 11.21
N ALA A 239 2.94 -36.65 11.97
CA ALA A 239 2.53 -38.04 12.16
C ALA A 239 1.87 -38.65 10.92
N GLN A 240 1.48 -37.83 9.94
CA GLN A 240 0.83 -38.23 8.70
C GLN A 240 1.48 -37.52 7.49
N PRO A 241 2.74 -37.84 7.16
CA PRO A 241 3.41 -37.24 6.00
C PRO A 241 2.64 -37.64 4.73
N SER A 242 2.36 -36.62 3.90
CA SER A 242 1.61 -36.74 2.63
C SER A 242 2.36 -37.57 1.60
#